data_AF-A0AA43LD65-F1
#
_entry.id   AF-A0AA43LD65-F1
#
_cell.length_a   1.000
_cell.length_b   1.000
_cell.length_c   1.000
_cell.angle_alpha   90.00
_cell.angle_beta   90.00
_cell.angle_gamma   90.00
#
_symmetry.space_group_name_H-M   'P 1'
#
loop_
_entity.id
_entity.type
_entity.pdbx_description
1 polymer ?
#
loop_
_entity_poly.entity_id
_entity_poly.type
_entity_poly.pdbx_seq_one_letter_code
_entity_poly.pdbx_strand_id
1 'polypeptide(L)'
;MDLEFTREKIETYIFDTLTNTHPILKALNSGKLIIFVGAGMSVHLGLPSWRDFAIRYLETIYKNSQMTSMNFKTKEALKTEDTKKILSVCEYIGKKNLLDKQLEGYYKLWFETDKSTVLSGRLYEKLYKLNAIYLTTNYDNALDLIAEDGPIVSDDGDESKTPDIGYKKVYLDISEFSKEILKPQNVIHVHGSVKDVSTMIISYGDYIKRYGLNGNLHEKKRDIYSNFMTEIFSEKDFVVLFMGYGLEEIEILQFLFEGTIKDSKSYCNNRYMVLPCYSDDFLKMSYLSDYYKNNFGVSVIPCNMSEKGYDVLEDVLDHLLNLSKGTYQENDEITELKVGLKAIEEMFL
;
A
#
# COMPACT_ATOMS: atom_id res chain seq x y z
N MET A 1 -20.25 14.76 20.87
CA MET A 1 -19.22 14.42 19.87
C MET A 1 -19.78 14.92 18.57
N ASP A 2 -19.21 15.98 18.04
CA ASP A 2 -19.66 16.52 16.75
C ASP A 2 -19.22 15.53 15.67
N LEU A 3 -20.15 15.12 14.81
CA LEU A 3 -19.85 14.18 13.74
C LEU A 3 -18.95 14.87 12.71
N GLU A 4 -17.83 14.24 12.39
CA GLU A 4 -16.87 14.76 11.40
C GLU A 4 -17.44 14.75 9.97
N PHE A 5 -18.31 13.77 9.69
CA PHE A 5 -18.93 13.56 8.39
C PHE A 5 -20.45 13.55 8.45
N THR A 6 -21.06 14.04 7.37
CA THR A 6 -22.47 13.85 7.03
C THR A 6 -22.55 13.03 5.74
N ARG A 7 -23.73 12.47 5.44
CA ARG A 7 -23.99 11.73 4.20
C ARG A 7 -23.57 12.54 2.97
N GLU A 8 -24.08 13.76 2.85
CA GLU A 8 -23.82 14.68 1.73
C GLU A 8 -22.33 15.01 1.60
N LYS A 9 -21.65 15.22 2.73
CA LYS A 9 -20.22 15.56 2.74
C LYS A 9 -19.35 14.42 2.20
N ILE A 10 -19.72 13.16 2.44
CA ILE A 10 -18.94 12.00 1.97
C ILE A 10 -18.92 11.88 0.45
N GLU A 11 -19.98 12.33 -0.23
CA GLU A 11 -20.13 12.14 -1.67
C GLU A 11 -18.98 12.77 -2.48
N THR A 12 -18.51 13.94 -2.05
CA THR A 12 -17.42 14.67 -2.72
C THR A 12 -16.16 14.79 -1.88
N TYR A 13 -16.16 14.28 -0.64
CA TYR A 13 -15.12 14.57 0.36
C TYR A 13 -13.69 14.39 -0.15
N ILE A 14 -13.40 13.26 -0.80
CA ILE A 14 -12.05 12.95 -1.27
C ILE A 14 -11.58 13.95 -2.33
N PHE A 15 -12.43 14.31 -3.28
CA PHE A 15 -12.09 15.23 -4.37
C PHE A 15 -11.94 16.66 -3.86
N ASP A 16 -12.77 17.07 -2.89
CA ASP A 16 -12.69 18.39 -2.27
C ASP A 16 -11.47 18.52 -1.33
N THR A 17 -11.08 17.42 -0.68
CA THR A 17 -9.94 17.37 0.25
C THR A 17 -8.61 17.35 -0.50
N LEU A 18 -8.52 16.56 -1.58
CA LEU A 18 -7.34 16.45 -2.40
C LEU A 18 -7.24 17.65 -3.34
N THR A 19 -6.40 18.61 -2.97
CA THR A 19 -6.10 19.82 -3.76
C THR A 19 -4.58 19.97 -3.93
N ASN A 20 -4.14 20.87 -4.81
CA ASN A 20 -2.71 21.16 -5.03
C ASN A 20 -1.95 21.56 -3.75
N THR A 21 -2.66 22.09 -2.74
CA THR A 21 -2.06 22.52 -1.48
C THR A 21 -2.01 21.42 -0.42
N HIS A 22 -2.69 20.29 -0.66
CA HIS A 22 -2.77 19.18 0.28
C HIS A 22 -1.39 18.52 0.47
N PRO A 23 -1.01 18.08 1.69
CA PRO A 23 0.32 17.51 1.95
C PRO A 23 0.68 16.32 1.07
N ILE A 24 -0.30 15.48 0.70
CA ILE A 24 -0.10 14.37 -0.26
C ILE A 24 0.47 14.89 -1.59
N LEU A 25 -0.12 15.94 -2.18
CA LEU A 25 0.32 16.49 -3.46
C LEU A 25 1.69 17.19 -3.35
N LYS A 26 1.93 17.90 -2.24
CA LYS A 26 3.25 18.49 -1.97
C LYS A 26 4.35 17.44 -1.88
N ALA A 27 4.09 16.34 -1.18
CA ALA A 27 5.04 15.23 -1.06
C ALA A 27 5.20 14.45 -2.36
N LEU A 28 4.13 14.32 -3.14
CA LEU A 28 4.18 13.73 -4.48
C LEU A 28 5.16 14.50 -5.37
N ASN A 29 5.00 15.83 -5.43
CA ASN A 29 5.81 16.70 -6.27
C ASN A 29 7.27 16.80 -5.81
N SER A 30 7.56 16.56 -4.52
CA SER A 30 8.93 16.54 -3.99
C SER A 30 9.58 15.14 -3.99
N GLY A 31 8.89 14.11 -4.49
CA GLY A 31 9.39 12.73 -4.50
C GLY A 31 9.47 12.11 -3.10
N LYS A 32 8.64 12.58 -2.16
CA LYS A 32 8.57 12.16 -0.76
C LYS A 32 7.23 11.53 -0.37
N LEU A 33 6.36 11.25 -1.34
CA LEU A 33 5.15 10.48 -1.08
C LEU A 33 5.49 8.98 -1.04
N ILE A 34 5.12 8.34 0.05
CA ILE A 34 5.10 6.89 0.19
C ILE A 34 3.65 6.42 0.08
N ILE A 35 3.35 5.56 -0.88
CA ILE A 35 2.05 4.91 -1.00
C ILE A 35 2.17 3.47 -0.49
N PHE A 36 1.48 3.19 0.61
CA PHE A 36 1.25 1.82 1.07
C PHE A 36 0.07 1.25 0.29
N VAL A 37 0.34 0.20 -0.50
CA VAL A 37 -0.61 -0.51 -1.36
C VAL A 37 -1.01 -1.83 -0.71
N GLY A 38 -2.27 -1.93 -0.27
CA GLY A 38 -2.83 -3.11 0.39
C GLY A 38 -3.66 -3.96 -0.57
N ALA A 39 -4.16 -5.11 -0.08
CA ALA A 39 -4.77 -6.13 -0.93
C ALA A 39 -6.03 -5.63 -1.64
N GLY A 40 -6.69 -4.60 -1.09
CA GLY A 40 -7.86 -3.96 -1.71
C GLY A 40 -7.58 -3.40 -3.11
N MET A 41 -6.35 -2.98 -3.40
CA MET A 41 -5.97 -2.51 -4.75
C MET A 41 -5.90 -3.68 -5.76
N SER A 42 -5.51 -4.88 -5.30
CA SER A 42 -5.34 -6.06 -6.14
C SER A 42 -6.66 -6.77 -6.47
N VAL A 43 -7.73 -6.54 -5.69
CA VAL A 43 -9.03 -7.22 -5.88
C VAL A 43 -9.62 -6.99 -7.27
N HIS A 44 -9.41 -5.81 -7.86
CA HIS A 44 -9.84 -5.50 -9.24
C HIS A 44 -9.23 -6.41 -10.29
N LEU A 45 -8.04 -6.97 -10.03
CA LEU A 45 -7.36 -7.90 -10.91
C LEU A 45 -7.82 -9.35 -10.69
N GLY A 46 -8.85 -9.58 -9.88
CA GLY A 46 -9.31 -10.92 -9.49
C GLY A 46 -8.43 -11.63 -8.46
N LEU A 47 -7.42 -10.92 -7.94
CA LEU A 47 -6.52 -11.39 -6.90
C LEU A 47 -7.22 -11.37 -5.54
N PRO A 48 -6.89 -12.30 -4.63
CA PRO A 48 -7.64 -12.48 -3.41
C PRO A 48 -7.36 -11.35 -2.40
N SER A 49 -8.40 -10.89 -1.70
CA SER A 49 -8.22 -10.24 -0.40
C SER A 49 -7.61 -11.21 0.62
N TRP A 50 -7.16 -10.70 1.77
CA TRP A 50 -6.68 -11.55 2.87
C TRP A 50 -7.69 -12.61 3.29
N ARG A 51 -8.98 -12.23 3.32
CA ARG A 51 -10.06 -13.15 3.66
C ARG A 51 -10.26 -14.18 2.56
N ASP A 52 -10.27 -13.76 1.30
CA ASP A 52 -10.42 -14.69 0.17
C ASP A 52 -9.26 -15.68 0.11
N PHE A 53 -8.04 -15.24 0.40
CA PHE A 53 -6.86 -16.10 0.50
C PHE A 53 -7.07 -17.16 1.58
N ALA A 54 -7.48 -16.77 2.79
CA ALA A 54 -7.76 -17.71 3.87
C ALA A 54 -8.81 -18.77 3.48
N ILE A 55 -9.89 -18.36 2.82
CA ILE A 55 -10.93 -19.28 2.37
C ILE A 55 -10.45 -20.18 1.23
N ARG A 56 -9.74 -19.64 0.23
CA ARG A 56 -9.17 -20.42 -0.88
C ARG A 56 -8.18 -21.47 -0.37
N TYR A 57 -7.34 -21.11 0.61
CA TYR A 57 -6.39 -22.04 1.21
C TYR A 57 -7.10 -23.16 1.98
N LEU A 58 -8.09 -22.81 2.82
CA LEU A 58 -8.90 -23.79 3.55
C LEU A 58 -9.62 -24.77 2.62
N GLU A 59 -10.25 -24.26 1.54
CA GLU A 59 -10.94 -25.09 0.55
C GLU A 59 -9.96 -26.00 -0.22
N THR A 60 -8.75 -25.52 -0.49
CA THR A 60 -7.71 -26.32 -1.15
C THR A 60 -7.23 -27.46 -0.25
N ILE A 61 -6.99 -27.18 1.02
CA ILE A 61 -6.65 -28.21 2.01
C ILE A 61 -7.78 -29.24 2.12
N TYR A 62 -9.02 -28.79 2.27
CA TYR A 62 -10.17 -29.68 2.43
C TYR A 62 -10.35 -30.63 1.24
N LYS A 63 -10.13 -30.14 0.01
CA LYS A 63 -10.25 -30.94 -1.21
C LYS A 63 -9.07 -31.89 -1.44
N ASN A 64 -7.95 -31.67 -0.76
CA ASN A 64 -6.75 -32.47 -0.91
C ASN A 64 -6.62 -33.48 0.23
N SER A 65 -6.99 -34.73 -0.04
CA SER A 65 -6.90 -35.83 0.93
C SER A 65 -5.47 -36.18 1.35
N GLN A 66 -4.44 -35.71 0.64
CA GLN A 66 -3.04 -35.84 1.08
C GLN A 66 -2.68 -34.85 2.19
N MET A 67 -3.40 -33.73 2.29
CA MET A 67 -3.13 -32.68 3.28
C MET A 67 -3.87 -32.92 4.59
N THR A 68 -5.09 -33.48 4.54
CA THR A 68 -5.93 -33.60 5.72
C THR A 68 -6.98 -34.69 5.62
N SER A 69 -7.44 -35.16 6.79
CA SER A 69 -8.66 -35.96 6.96
C SER A 69 -9.84 -35.11 7.46
N MET A 70 -9.79 -33.79 7.25
CA MET A 70 -10.81 -32.84 7.69
C MET A 70 -12.19 -33.19 7.12
N ASN A 71 -13.20 -33.28 8.00
CA ASN A 71 -14.58 -33.44 7.58
C ASN A 71 -15.27 -32.09 7.33
N PHE A 72 -16.45 -32.13 6.71
CA PHE A 72 -17.22 -30.94 6.36
C PHE A 72 -17.53 -30.04 7.57
N LYS A 73 -17.91 -30.62 8.71
CA LYS A 73 -18.22 -29.84 9.94
C LYS A 73 -17.01 -29.06 10.43
N THR A 74 -15.82 -29.69 10.45
CA THR A 74 -14.58 -29.02 10.85
C THR A 74 -14.22 -27.89 9.89
N LYS A 75 -14.37 -28.10 8.58
CA LYS A 75 -14.12 -27.07 7.57
C LYS A 75 -15.04 -25.87 7.76
N GLU A 76 -16.35 -26.09 7.90
CA GLU A 76 -17.31 -24.99 8.10
C GLU A 76 -17.09 -24.26 9.43
N ALA A 77 -16.68 -24.97 10.50
CA ALA A 77 -16.31 -24.32 11.75
C ALA A 77 -15.07 -23.41 11.58
N LEU A 78 -13.99 -23.91 10.96
CA LEU A 78 -12.81 -23.10 10.67
C LEU A 78 -13.13 -21.90 9.77
N LYS A 79 -14.04 -22.05 8.82
CA LYS A 79 -14.47 -20.97 7.94
C LYS A 79 -15.08 -19.78 8.70
N THR A 80 -15.58 -19.96 9.92
CA THR A 80 -16.12 -18.86 10.75
C THR A 80 -15.08 -18.14 11.60
N GLU A 81 -13.87 -18.68 11.69
CA GLU A 81 -12.78 -18.10 12.47
C GLU A 81 -12.23 -16.83 11.80
N ASP A 82 -11.42 -16.08 12.54
CA ASP A 82 -10.71 -14.92 12.00
C ASP A 82 -9.73 -15.33 10.90
N THR A 83 -9.47 -14.42 9.97
CA THR A 83 -8.64 -14.65 8.78
C THR A 83 -7.25 -15.20 9.12
N LYS A 84 -6.59 -14.66 10.15
CA LYS A 84 -5.22 -15.03 10.50
C LYS A 84 -5.15 -16.40 11.17
N LYS A 85 -6.16 -16.76 11.96
CA LYS A 85 -6.28 -18.10 12.52
C LYS A 85 -6.52 -19.14 11.45
N ILE A 86 -7.38 -18.86 10.45
CA ILE A 86 -7.55 -19.75 9.30
C ILE A 86 -6.21 -19.93 8.58
N LEU A 87 -5.52 -18.84 8.23
CA LEU A 87 -4.23 -18.90 7.54
C LEU A 87 -3.18 -19.66 8.34
N SER A 88 -3.10 -19.43 9.65
CA SER A 88 -2.12 -20.12 10.51
C SER A 88 -2.35 -21.63 10.57
N VAL A 89 -3.62 -22.05 10.68
CA VAL A 89 -3.97 -23.49 10.68
C VAL A 89 -3.71 -24.10 9.31
N CYS A 90 -4.13 -23.41 8.24
CA CYS A 90 -3.91 -23.88 6.88
C CYS A 90 -2.41 -24.03 6.58
N GLU A 91 -1.63 -23.03 6.98
CA GLU A 91 -0.19 -23.02 6.76
C GLU A 91 0.54 -24.12 7.51
N TYR A 92 0.14 -24.37 8.76
CA TYR A 92 0.64 -25.50 9.54
C TYR A 92 0.33 -26.84 8.85
N ILE A 93 -0.90 -27.02 8.35
CA ILE A 93 -1.30 -28.25 7.64
C ILE A 93 -0.54 -28.39 6.32
N GLY A 94 -0.43 -27.33 5.54
CA GLY A 94 0.26 -27.31 4.25
C GLY A 94 1.72 -27.71 4.38
N LYS A 95 2.49 -26.98 5.22
CA LYS A 95 3.92 -27.25 5.48
C LYS A 95 4.19 -28.63 6.06
N LYS A 96 3.26 -29.19 6.82
CA LYS A 96 3.43 -30.51 7.44
C LYS A 96 3.25 -31.66 6.44
N ASN A 97 2.42 -31.49 5.41
CA ASN A 97 1.96 -32.60 4.58
C ASN A 97 2.34 -32.48 3.09
N LEU A 98 2.79 -31.30 2.63
CA LEU A 98 3.24 -31.10 1.26
C LEU A 98 4.74 -30.82 1.19
N LEU A 99 5.33 -31.08 0.02
CA LEU A 99 6.64 -30.56 -0.34
C LEU A 99 6.54 -29.06 -0.62
N ASP A 100 7.60 -28.30 -0.28
CA ASP A 100 7.65 -26.84 -0.49
C ASP A 100 7.26 -26.44 -1.92
N LYS A 101 7.78 -27.13 -2.93
CA LYS A 101 7.46 -26.88 -4.34
C LYS A 101 5.96 -27.03 -4.68
N GLN A 102 5.25 -27.95 -4.02
CA GLN A 102 3.81 -28.10 -4.23
C GLN A 102 3.06 -26.92 -3.61
N LEU A 103 3.49 -26.49 -2.42
CA LEU A 103 2.90 -25.36 -1.73
C LEU A 103 3.14 -24.04 -2.49
N GLU A 104 4.36 -23.83 -2.99
CA GLU A 104 4.71 -22.72 -3.89
C GLU A 104 3.81 -22.68 -5.13
N GLY A 105 3.49 -23.84 -5.72
CA GLY A 105 2.59 -23.93 -6.87
C GLY A 105 1.19 -23.40 -6.57
N TYR A 106 0.67 -23.62 -5.36
CA TYR A 106 -0.62 -23.05 -4.95
C TYR A 106 -0.55 -21.54 -4.75
N TYR A 107 0.53 -21.02 -4.13
CA TYR A 107 0.68 -19.57 -3.98
C TYR A 107 0.77 -18.85 -5.30
N LYS A 108 1.56 -19.38 -6.25
CA LYS A 108 1.63 -18.86 -7.62
C LYS A 108 0.27 -18.84 -8.29
N LEU A 109 -0.48 -19.94 -8.17
CA LEU A 109 -1.84 -20.01 -8.71
C LEU A 109 -2.79 -18.94 -8.13
N TRP A 110 -2.60 -18.55 -6.86
CA TRP A 110 -3.50 -17.59 -6.21
C TRP A 110 -3.09 -16.13 -6.38
N PHE A 111 -1.80 -15.84 -6.51
CA PHE A 111 -1.26 -14.48 -6.43
C PHE A 111 -0.49 -14.03 -7.66
N GLU A 112 -0.01 -14.94 -8.51
CA GLU A 112 0.69 -14.55 -9.72
C GLU A 112 -0.33 -14.10 -10.79
N THR A 113 -0.11 -12.90 -11.32
CA THR A 113 -0.86 -12.36 -12.44
C THR A 113 0.08 -12.07 -13.61
N ASP A 114 -0.49 -11.77 -14.76
CA ASP A 114 0.24 -11.45 -15.97
C ASP A 114 0.07 -9.97 -16.36
N LYS A 115 1.02 -9.47 -17.17
CA LYS A 115 1.06 -8.07 -17.57
C LYS A 115 -0.19 -7.61 -18.32
N SER A 116 -0.80 -8.48 -19.14
CA SER A 116 -2.00 -8.12 -19.89
C SER A 116 -3.19 -7.89 -18.97
N THR A 117 -3.32 -8.70 -17.92
CA THR A 117 -4.32 -8.52 -16.86
C THR A 117 -4.10 -7.20 -16.12
N VAL A 118 -2.87 -6.90 -15.69
CA VAL A 118 -2.56 -5.65 -14.97
C VAL A 118 -2.84 -4.40 -15.84
N LEU A 119 -2.42 -4.41 -17.10
CA LEU A 119 -2.62 -3.28 -18.01
C LEU A 119 -4.09 -3.10 -18.42
N SER A 120 -4.88 -4.18 -18.44
CA SER A 120 -6.32 -4.08 -18.73
C SER A 120 -7.07 -3.25 -17.69
N GLY A 121 -6.63 -3.30 -16.43
CA GLY A 121 -7.29 -2.65 -15.30
C GLY A 121 -6.97 -1.16 -15.13
N ARG A 122 -5.98 -0.60 -15.83
CA ARG A 122 -5.44 0.80 -15.78
C ARG A 122 -5.07 1.37 -14.39
N LEU A 123 -5.60 0.83 -13.31
CA LEU A 123 -5.42 1.27 -11.92
C LEU A 123 -3.95 1.25 -11.51
N TYR A 124 -3.26 0.14 -11.74
CA TYR A 124 -1.84 0.01 -11.40
C TYR A 124 -0.94 0.88 -12.28
N GLU A 125 -1.31 1.07 -13.55
CA GLU A 125 -0.62 1.99 -14.45
C GLU A 125 -0.71 3.44 -13.94
N LYS A 126 -1.92 3.89 -13.59
CA LYS A 126 -2.16 5.22 -13.02
C LYS A 126 -1.48 5.39 -11.67
N LEU A 127 -1.58 4.38 -10.81
CA LEU A 127 -0.92 4.35 -9.51
C LEU A 127 0.58 4.52 -9.67
N TYR A 128 1.21 3.80 -10.59
CA TYR A 128 2.65 3.87 -10.83
C TYR A 128 3.09 5.18 -11.50
N LYS A 129 2.23 5.78 -12.34
CA LYS A 129 2.45 7.10 -12.96
C LYS A 129 2.55 8.25 -11.97
N LEU A 130 2.04 8.09 -10.75
CA LEU A 130 2.25 9.06 -9.66
C LEU A 130 3.74 9.24 -9.33
N ASN A 131 4.62 8.30 -9.69
CA ASN A 131 6.06 8.39 -9.40
C ASN A 131 6.31 8.56 -7.88
N ALA A 132 5.57 7.80 -7.08
CA ALA A 132 5.72 7.74 -5.63
C ALA A 132 6.69 6.62 -5.22
N ILE A 133 6.99 6.48 -3.94
CA ILE A 133 7.65 5.31 -3.37
C ILE A 133 6.55 4.31 -2.99
N TYR A 134 6.61 3.07 -3.48
CA TYR A 134 5.55 2.07 -3.26
C TYR A 134 6.00 1.04 -2.23
N LEU A 135 5.23 0.91 -1.16
CA LEU A 135 5.36 -0.17 -0.18
C LEU A 135 4.12 -1.05 -0.27
N THR A 136 4.28 -2.36 -0.18
CA THR A 136 3.14 -3.27 -0.23
C THR A 136 3.27 -4.47 0.70
N THR A 137 2.13 -4.87 1.23
CA THR A 137 1.92 -6.13 1.94
C THR A 137 1.43 -7.25 1.05
N ASN A 138 1.11 -6.93 -0.20
CA ASN A 138 0.53 -7.89 -1.11
C ASN A 138 1.61 -8.85 -1.58
N TYR A 139 1.22 -10.11 -1.74
CA TYR A 139 2.11 -11.12 -2.28
C TYR A 139 2.14 -11.12 -3.79
N ASP A 140 1.14 -10.55 -4.47
CA ASP A 140 1.08 -10.56 -5.93
C ASP A 140 2.22 -9.76 -6.58
N ASN A 141 2.41 -10.00 -7.87
CA ASN A 141 3.44 -9.37 -8.70
C ASN A 141 2.91 -8.18 -9.52
N ALA A 142 1.72 -7.62 -9.22
CA ALA A 142 1.10 -6.63 -10.08
C ALA A 142 1.90 -5.32 -10.21
N LEU A 143 2.43 -4.80 -9.09
CA LEU A 143 3.32 -3.63 -9.11
C LEU A 143 4.65 -3.93 -9.79
N ASP A 144 5.20 -5.12 -9.56
CA ASP A 144 6.48 -5.52 -10.15
C ASP A 144 6.44 -5.48 -11.67
N LEU A 145 5.37 -6.01 -12.26
CA LEU A 145 5.18 -6.07 -13.70
C LEU A 145 5.12 -4.68 -14.36
N ILE A 146 4.70 -3.66 -13.62
CA ILE A 146 4.72 -2.27 -14.10
C ILE A 146 6.07 -1.61 -13.83
N ALA A 147 6.72 -1.93 -12.71
CA ALA A 147 7.99 -1.33 -12.34
C ALA A 147 9.17 -1.83 -13.20
N GLU A 148 9.22 -3.13 -13.49
CA GLU A 148 10.29 -3.79 -14.23
C GLU A 148 10.38 -3.29 -15.69
N ASP A 149 9.27 -2.86 -16.29
CA ASP A 149 9.22 -2.32 -17.65
C ASP A 149 9.35 -0.79 -17.73
N GLY A 150 9.32 -0.09 -16.58
CA GLY A 150 9.21 1.36 -16.52
C GLY A 150 7.88 1.90 -17.08
N PRO A 151 7.55 3.18 -16.84
CA PRO A 151 6.42 3.78 -17.53
C PRO A 151 6.66 3.70 -19.03
N ILE A 152 5.71 3.13 -19.77
CA ILE A 152 5.63 3.32 -21.22
C ILE A 152 5.38 4.81 -21.40
N VAL A 153 6.45 5.58 -21.62
CA VAL A 153 6.37 6.96 -22.06
C VAL A 153 5.67 6.89 -23.41
N SER A 154 4.39 7.28 -23.42
CA SER A 154 3.71 7.62 -24.66
C SER A 154 4.44 8.86 -25.17
N ASP A 155 4.86 8.79 -26.43
CA ASP A 155 5.72 9.73 -27.14
C ASP A 155 5.03 11.08 -27.39
N ASP A 156 4.64 11.77 -26.31
CA ASP A 156 4.17 13.15 -26.32
C ASP A 156 5.25 14.05 -25.71
N GLY A 157 6.39 14.14 -26.40
CA GLY A 157 7.16 15.39 -26.57
C GLY A 157 7.91 16.02 -25.39
N ASP A 158 8.06 15.36 -24.24
CA ASP A 158 8.90 15.88 -23.15
C ASP A 158 10.19 15.05 -22.99
N GLU A 159 11.26 15.49 -23.65
CA GLU A 159 12.61 14.90 -23.61
C GLU A 159 13.34 15.09 -22.27
N SER A 160 12.71 15.63 -21.22
CA SER A 160 13.41 15.98 -19.97
C SER A 160 13.47 14.89 -18.89
N LYS A 161 12.84 13.72 -19.10
CA LYS A 161 12.93 12.58 -18.16
C LYS A 161 13.16 11.26 -18.89
N THR A 162 14.40 11.03 -19.32
CA THR A 162 14.85 9.67 -19.66
C THR A 162 14.62 8.76 -18.44
N PRO A 163 13.84 7.67 -18.56
CA PRO A 163 13.80 6.66 -17.51
C PRO A 163 15.21 6.12 -17.34
N ASP A 164 15.70 6.07 -16.11
CA ASP A 164 17.03 5.55 -15.79
C ASP A 164 17.00 4.02 -16.01
N ILE A 165 17.27 3.59 -17.26
CA ILE A 165 17.26 2.20 -17.69
C ILE A 165 18.48 1.51 -17.06
N GLY A 166 18.28 0.82 -15.92
CA GLY A 166 19.31 -0.03 -15.32
C GLY A 166 19.24 -0.26 -13.82
N TYR A 167 18.43 0.49 -13.07
CA TYR A 167 18.35 0.33 -11.61
C TYR A 167 17.25 -0.65 -11.20
N LYS A 168 17.58 -1.58 -10.29
CA LYS A 168 16.62 -2.46 -9.61
C LYS A 168 15.54 -1.59 -8.96
N LYS A 169 14.28 -1.84 -9.30
CA LYS A 169 13.12 -1.13 -8.73
C LYS A 169 12.31 -1.94 -7.74
N VAL A 170 12.42 -3.27 -7.74
CA VAL A 170 11.65 -4.16 -6.88
C VAL A 170 12.55 -4.74 -5.79
N TYR A 171 12.16 -4.57 -4.52
CA TYR A 171 12.92 -4.98 -3.35
C TYR A 171 12.10 -5.95 -2.50
N LEU A 172 12.61 -7.19 -2.39
CA LEU A 172 11.97 -8.29 -1.67
C LEU A 172 12.76 -8.73 -0.43
N ASP A 173 14.10 -8.70 -0.51
CA ASP A 173 14.94 -9.11 0.62
C ASP A 173 15.09 -7.97 1.61
N ILE A 174 14.66 -8.23 2.84
CA ILE A 174 14.78 -7.33 3.99
C ILE A 174 16.23 -6.89 4.22
N SER A 175 17.21 -7.71 3.84
CA SER A 175 18.63 -7.31 3.98
C SER A 175 19.00 -6.07 3.16
N GLU A 176 18.19 -5.73 2.16
CA GLU A 176 18.35 -4.55 1.29
C GLU A 176 17.58 -3.32 1.80
N PHE A 177 16.74 -3.47 2.82
CA PHE A 177 15.88 -2.40 3.30
C PHE A 177 16.72 -1.33 4.01
N SER A 178 16.66 -0.11 3.46
CA SER A 178 17.40 1.04 3.93
C SER A 178 16.79 2.33 3.37
N LYS A 179 17.14 3.46 3.96
CA LYS A 179 16.75 4.78 3.41
C LYS A 179 17.13 4.99 1.94
N GLU A 180 18.20 4.35 1.46
CA GLU A 180 18.70 4.52 0.09
C GLU A 180 17.74 3.99 -0.98
N ILE A 181 16.87 3.05 -0.62
CA ILE A 181 15.87 2.46 -1.53
C ILE A 181 14.53 3.20 -1.47
N LEU A 182 14.36 4.19 -0.59
CA LEU A 182 13.17 5.07 -0.54
C LEU A 182 13.23 6.12 -1.64
N LYS A 183 13.12 5.67 -2.89
CA LYS A 183 13.16 6.50 -4.10
C LYS A 183 11.87 6.35 -4.91
N PRO A 184 11.42 7.41 -5.59
CA PRO A 184 10.32 7.33 -6.55
C PRO A 184 10.44 6.11 -7.47
N GLN A 185 9.31 5.50 -7.81
CA GLN A 185 9.18 4.30 -8.64
C GLN A 185 9.70 2.98 -8.05
N ASN A 186 10.32 2.99 -6.87
CA ASN A 186 10.69 1.75 -6.19
C ASN A 186 9.45 1.08 -5.57
N VAL A 187 9.42 -0.25 -5.64
CA VAL A 187 8.41 -1.15 -5.08
C VAL A 187 9.07 -2.02 -4.02
N ILE A 188 8.54 -2.00 -2.80
CA ILE A 188 9.16 -2.63 -1.63
C ILE A 188 8.11 -3.54 -0.96
N HIS A 189 8.37 -4.85 -0.95
CA HIS A 189 7.46 -5.86 -0.40
C HIS A 189 7.76 -6.13 1.07
N VAL A 190 6.99 -5.51 1.97
CA VAL A 190 7.22 -5.65 3.42
C VAL A 190 6.69 -6.96 4.00
N HIS A 191 5.77 -7.65 3.32
CA HIS A 191 5.26 -8.97 3.72
C HIS A 191 5.76 -10.13 2.84
N GLY A 192 6.76 -9.88 1.99
CA GLY A 192 7.24 -10.86 1.01
C GLY A 192 6.42 -10.86 -0.29
N SER A 193 6.73 -11.78 -1.19
CA SER A 193 6.15 -11.85 -2.54
C SER A 193 5.99 -13.30 -3.00
N VAL A 194 5.04 -13.55 -3.90
CA VAL A 194 4.86 -14.82 -4.60
C VAL A 194 6.06 -15.19 -5.48
N LYS A 195 6.86 -14.19 -5.88
CA LYS A 195 8.15 -14.40 -6.56
C LYS A 195 9.21 -15.05 -5.65
N ASP A 196 9.10 -14.84 -4.33
CA ASP A 196 9.95 -15.47 -3.31
C ASP A 196 9.12 -15.90 -2.09
N VAL A 197 8.47 -17.05 -2.23
CA VAL A 197 7.54 -17.62 -1.24
C VAL A 197 8.17 -17.77 0.15
N SER A 198 9.49 -17.95 0.23
CA SER A 198 10.20 -18.10 1.50
C SER A 198 10.11 -16.84 2.39
N THR A 199 9.81 -15.69 1.79
CA THR A 199 9.71 -14.39 2.47
C THR A 199 8.30 -14.05 2.95
N MET A 200 7.28 -14.81 2.52
CA MET A 200 5.87 -14.52 2.79
C MET A 200 5.53 -14.64 4.29
N ILE A 201 4.83 -13.65 4.82
CA ILE A 201 4.36 -13.62 6.22
C ILE A 201 2.89 -14.03 6.29
N ILE A 202 2.61 -15.32 6.54
CA ILE A 202 1.25 -15.90 6.42
C ILE A 202 0.64 -16.23 7.79
N SER A 203 1.40 -16.91 8.64
CA SER A 203 0.90 -17.44 9.92
C SER A 203 1.25 -16.53 11.10
N TYR A 204 0.54 -16.65 12.23
CA TYR A 204 0.93 -15.98 13.47
C TYR A 204 2.39 -16.24 13.86
N GLY A 205 2.93 -17.43 13.56
CA GLY A 205 4.33 -17.73 13.79
C GLY A 205 5.27 -16.86 12.96
N ASP A 206 4.91 -16.58 11.70
CA ASP A 206 5.67 -15.70 10.82
C ASP A 206 5.57 -14.24 11.30
N TYR A 207 4.37 -13.79 11.70
CA TYR A 207 4.17 -12.47 12.30
C TYR A 207 4.98 -12.30 13.59
N ILE A 208 4.99 -13.28 14.51
CA ILE A 208 5.78 -13.22 15.74
C ILE A 208 7.28 -13.15 15.43
N LYS A 209 7.77 -13.88 14.43
CA LYS A 209 9.19 -13.79 14.01
C LYS A 209 9.52 -12.41 13.43
N ARG A 210 8.60 -11.83 12.64
CA ARG A 210 8.80 -10.54 11.98
C ARG A 210 8.66 -9.35 12.93
N TYR A 211 7.72 -9.41 13.88
CA TYR A 211 7.24 -8.28 14.67
C TYR A 211 7.42 -8.46 16.18
N GLY A 212 7.74 -9.66 16.66
CA GLY A 212 7.85 -9.96 18.09
C GLY A 212 9.00 -9.24 18.78
N LEU A 213 8.66 -8.52 19.85
CA LEU A 213 9.60 -7.78 20.70
C LEU A 213 10.37 -8.65 21.70
N ASN A 214 9.89 -9.86 22.02
CA ASN A 214 10.50 -10.71 23.05
C ASN A 214 11.75 -11.45 22.55
N GLY A 215 12.87 -11.14 23.19
CA GLY A 215 14.23 -11.56 22.86
C GLY A 215 14.47 -13.06 23.03
N ASN A 216 14.81 -13.69 21.91
CA ASN A 216 15.60 -14.91 21.71
C ASN A 216 15.68 -15.23 20.19
N LEU A 217 14.83 -14.58 19.39
CA LEU A 217 14.87 -14.53 17.93
C LEU A 217 15.41 -13.15 17.47
N HIS A 218 16.55 -12.71 18.01
CA HIS A 218 17.25 -11.53 17.48
C HIS A 218 17.83 -11.87 16.10
N GLU A 219 16.99 -11.78 15.08
CA GLU A 219 17.41 -11.94 13.70
C GLU A 219 17.80 -10.57 13.15
N LYS A 220 19.00 -10.45 12.59
CA LYS A 220 19.50 -9.21 11.94
C LYS A 220 18.48 -8.60 10.99
N LYS A 221 17.68 -9.42 10.31
CA LYS A 221 16.59 -8.98 9.41
C LYS A 221 15.47 -8.24 10.15
N ARG A 222 15.11 -8.64 11.36
CA ARG A 222 14.07 -7.96 12.16
C ARG A 222 14.50 -6.54 12.52
N ASP A 223 15.75 -6.37 12.95
CA ASP A 223 16.25 -5.06 13.35
C ASP A 223 16.38 -4.13 12.13
N ILE A 224 16.81 -4.66 10.97
CA ILE A 224 16.79 -3.92 9.70
C ILE A 224 15.36 -3.49 9.35
N TYR A 225 14.39 -4.41 9.41
CA TYR A 225 13.00 -4.11 9.13
C TYR A 225 12.44 -3.03 10.07
N SER A 226 12.64 -3.16 11.39
CA SER A 226 12.15 -2.21 12.38
C SER A 226 12.75 -0.82 12.18
N ASN A 227 14.06 -0.72 11.91
CA ASN A 227 14.71 0.54 11.61
C ASN A 227 14.13 1.17 10.34
N PHE A 228 13.98 0.38 9.27
CA PHE A 228 13.41 0.84 8.00
C PHE A 228 11.97 1.38 8.17
N MET A 229 11.10 0.65 8.87
CA MET A 229 9.74 1.13 9.15
C MET A 229 9.75 2.39 10.03
N THR A 230 10.69 2.49 10.97
CA THR A 230 10.86 3.68 11.83
C THR A 230 11.26 4.90 11.01
N GLU A 231 12.17 4.75 10.03
CA GLU A 231 12.56 5.82 9.10
C GLU A 231 11.35 6.35 8.33
N ILE A 232 10.51 5.46 7.79
CA ILE A 232 9.32 5.84 7.02
C ILE A 232 8.32 6.64 7.85
N PHE A 233 8.08 6.24 9.10
CA PHE A 233 7.02 6.83 9.92
C PHE A 233 7.48 7.97 10.83
N SER A 234 8.77 8.08 11.12
CA SER A 234 9.32 9.09 12.04
C SER A 234 9.94 10.27 11.33
N GLU A 235 10.40 10.12 10.09
CA GLU A 235 10.94 11.23 9.32
C GLU A 235 9.83 12.20 8.92
N LYS A 236 10.05 13.49 9.17
CA LYS A 236 9.09 14.56 8.88
C LYS A 236 8.94 14.84 7.39
N ASP A 237 9.90 14.40 6.58
CA ASP A 237 9.95 14.71 5.16
C ASP A 237 9.03 13.81 4.33
N PHE A 238 8.70 12.61 4.82
CA PHE A 238 7.80 11.69 4.13
C PHE A 238 6.34 11.95 4.50
N VAL A 239 5.47 11.82 3.49
CA VAL A 239 4.02 11.69 3.69
C VAL A 239 3.63 10.28 3.29
N VAL A 240 2.83 9.63 4.14
CA VAL A 240 2.36 8.26 3.91
C VAL A 240 0.88 8.27 3.52
N LEU A 241 0.57 7.59 2.42
CA LEU A 241 -0.80 7.37 1.93
C LEU A 241 -1.10 5.87 1.88
N PHE A 242 -2.04 5.41 2.69
CA PHE A 242 -2.55 4.05 2.65
C PHE A 242 -3.71 3.94 1.64
N MET A 243 -3.59 3.01 0.68
CA MET A 243 -4.62 2.71 -0.32
C MET A 243 -4.88 1.20 -0.38
N GLY A 244 -6.16 0.80 -0.34
CA GLY A 244 -6.53 -0.62 -0.30
C GLY A 244 -6.19 -1.33 1.02
N TYR A 245 -5.99 -0.56 2.09
CA TYR A 245 -5.72 -1.03 3.45
C TYR A 245 -6.97 -1.04 4.33
N GLY A 246 -7.02 -1.97 5.27
CA GLY A 246 -8.06 -2.08 6.30
C GLY A 246 -7.49 -2.38 7.69
N LEU A 247 -8.37 -2.71 8.65
CA LEU A 247 -7.96 -3.12 10.00
C LEU A 247 -7.35 -4.54 10.03
N GLU A 248 -7.50 -5.31 8.97
CA GLU A 248 -6.93 -6.65 8.84
C GLU A 248 -5.40 -6.66 8.93
N GLU A 249 -4.74 -5.52 8.64
CA GLU A 249 -3.28 -5.34 8.61
C GLU A 249 -2.77 -4.46 9.76
N ILE A 250 -3.43 -4.57 10.92
CA ILE A 250 -3.14 -3.80 12.14
C ILE A 250 -1.66 -3.87 12.58
N GLU A 251 -0.90 -4.91 12.23
CA GLU A 251 0.51 -5.08 12.64
C GLU A 251 1.44 -4.04 12.00
N ILE A 252 1.18 -3.61 10.77
CA ILE A 252 1.94 -2.49 10.18
C ILE A 252 1.54 -1.18 10.85
N LEU A 253 0.26 -1.04 11.15
CA LEU A 253 -0.23 0.09 11.94
C LEU A 253 0.37 0.08 13.35
N GLN A 254 0.85 -1.07 13.85
CA GLN A 254 1.49 -1.16 15.16
C GLN A 254 2.85 -0.44 15.21
N PHE A 255 3.61 -0.37 14.12
CA PHE A 255 4.82 0.46 14.06
C PHE A 255 4.50 1.96 14.20
N LEU A 256 3.29 2.37 13.84
CA LEU A 256 2.81 3.71 14.10
C LEU A 256 2.69 3.97 15.61
N PHE A 257 2.36 2.95 16.41
CA PHE A 257 2.29 3.04 17.89
C PHE A 257 3.68 3.17 18.54
N GLU A 258 4.66 2.41 18.08
CA GLU A 258 6.00 2.42 18.70
C GLU A 258 6.69 3.79 18.57
N GLY A 259 6.41 4.53 17.49
CA GLY A 259 6.84 5.93 17.32
C GLY A 259 5.95 6.97 18.01
N THR A 260 4.64 6.71 18.19
CA THR A 260 3.67 7.66 18.78
C THR A 260 3.64 7.66 20.31
N ILE A 261 4.07 6.58 20.97
CA ILE A 261 4.16 6.53 22.44
C ILE A 261 5.16 7.56 23.00
N LYS A 262 6.11 8.07 22.18
CA LYS A 262 7.15 9.00 22.64
C LYS A 262 6.77 10.48 22.64
N ASP A 263 5.78 10.95 21.86
CA ASP A 263 5.29 12.34 21.95
C ASP A 263 4.07 12.60 21.04
N SER A 264 2.85 12.52 21.58
CA SER A 264 1.61 12.75 20.82
C SER A 264 1.39 14.20 20.36
N LYS A 265 2.23 15.15 20.80
CA LYS A 265 2.10 16.59 20.51
C LYS A 265 3.06 17.12 19.43
N SER A 266 3.94 16.28 18.87
CA SER A 266 5.06 16.73 18.01
C SER A 266 4.96 16.32 16.53
N TYR A 267 3.98 15.48 16.15
CA TYR A 267 3.89 14.97 14.79
C TYR A 267 3.00 15.86 13.92
N CYS A 268 3.58 16.41 12.86
CA CYS A 268 2.83 16.96 11.73
C CYS A 268 1.98 15.83 11.15
N ASN A 269 0.71 16.11 10.86
CA ASN A 269 -0.24 15.15 10.29
C ASN A 269 0.20 14.76 8.86
N ASN A 270 1.09 13.78 8.74
CA ASN A 270 1.72 13.34 7.49
C ASN A 270 1.28 11.93 7.06
N ARG A 271 0.20 11.40 7.64
CA ARG A 271 -0.30 10.05 7.37
C ARG A 271 -1.78 10.12 7.01
N TYR A 272 -2.11 9.51 5.88
CA TYR A 272 -3.44 9.57 5.30
C TYR A 272 -3.88 8.19 4.86
N MET A 273 -5.17 7.91 4.96
CA MET A 273 -5.75 6.64 4.51
C MET A 273 -6.98 6.93 3.65
N VAL A 274 -6.96 6.46 2.40
CA VAL A 274 -8.15 6.43 1.56
C VAL A 274 -8.96 5.21 1.97
N LEU A 275 -10.13 5.45 2.56
CA LEU A 275 -10.97 4.38 3.07
C LEU A 275 -12.29 4.34 2.29
N PRO A 276 -12.51 3.32 1.43
CA PRO A 276 -13.78 3.15 0.73
C PRO A 276 -14.95 2.98 1.70
N CYS A 277 -16.05 3.69 1.45
CA CYS A 277 -17.25 3.63 2.26
C CYS A 277 -18.50 3.93 1.43
N TYR A 278 -19.67 3.51 1.93
CA TYR A 278 -20.95 4.00 1.42
C TYR A 278 -21.29 5.33 2.08
N SER A 279 -21.91 6.24 1.34
CA SER A 279 -22.40 7.53 1.89
C SER A 279 -23.31 7.35 3.12
N ASP A 280 -24.08 6.27 3.16
CA ASP A 280 -24.98 5.94 4.27
C ASP A 280 -24.25 5.44 5.52
N ASP A 281 -22.97 5.03 5.40
CA ASP A 281 -22.11 4.61 6.51
C ASP A 281 -21.42 5.79 7.22
N PHE A 282 -21.86 7.04 7.00
CA PHE A 282 -21.18 8.25 7.51
C PHE A 282 -20.92 8.25 9.02
N LEU A 283 -21.81 7.65 9.80
CA LEU A 283 -21.65 7.53 11.26
C LEU A 283 -20.51 6.56 11.62
N LYS A 284 -20.48 5.38 10.99
CA LYS A 284 -19.37 4.43 11.10
C LYS A 284 -18.07 5.07 10.67
N MET A 285 -18.10 5.85 9.59
CA MET A 285 -16.91 6.55 9.11
C MET A 285 -16.40 7.62 10.06
N SER A 286 -17.29 8.34 10.74
CA SER A 286 -16.88 9.30 11.78
C SER A 286 -16.17 8.60 12.94
N TYR A 287 -16.66 7.43 13.39
CA TYR A 287 -16.00 6.64 14.44
C TYR A 287 -14.66 6.05 13.99
N LEU A 288 -14.59 5.52 12.76
CA LEU A 288 -13.33 4.99 12.23
C LEU A 288 -12.29 6.11 12.06
N SER A 289 -12.68 7.26 11.54
CA SER A 289 -11.78 8.42 11.40
C SER A 289 -11.23 8.87 12.75
N ASP A 290 -12.08 9.02 13.76
CA ASP A 290 -11.65 9.35 15.12
C ASP A 290 -10.72 8.28 15.71
N TYR A 291 -11.05 7.00 15.52
CA TYR A 291 -10.21 5.88 15.96
C TYR A 291 -8.83 5.91 15.29
N TYR A 292 -8.77 6.01 13.96
CA TYR A 292 -7.51 6.04 13.22
C TYR A 292 -6.64 7.25 13.57
N LYS A 293 -7.27 8.42 13.72
CA LYS A 293 -6.59 9.65 14.07
C LYS A 293 -6.02 9.61 15.48
N ASN A 294 -6.83 9.23 16.47
CA ASN A 294 -6.43 9.31 17.87
C ASN A 294 -5.52 8.16 18.31
N ASN A 295 -5.62 7.00 17.65
CA ASN A 295 -4.77 5.86 17.99
C ASN A 295 -3.51 5.82 17.11
N PHE A 296 -3.61 6.08 15.81
CA PHE A 296 -2.50 5.84 14.87
C PHE A 296 -1.91 7.13 14.27
N GLY A 297 -2.52 8.29 14.55
CA GLY A 297 -2.15 9.55 13.90
C GLY A 297 -2.42 9.53 12.40
N VAL A 298 -3.41 8.76 11.94
CA VAL A 298 -3.76 8.63 10.52
C VAL A 298 -5.05 9.39 10.23
N SER A 299 -4.99 10.33 9.29
CA SER A 299 -6.17 11.04 8.81
C SER A 299 -6.90 10.24 7.75
N VAL A 300 -8.15 9.86 8.04
CA VAL A 300 -8.98 9.14 7.09
C VAL A 300 -9.57 10.11 6.06
N ILE A 301 -9.49 9.73 4.80
CA ILE A 301 -10.13 10.38 3.66
C ILE A 301 -11.19 9.39 3.14
N PRO A 302 -12.46 9.51 3.59
CA PRO A 302 -13.55 8.69 3.08
C PRO A 302 -13.66 8.80 1.55
N CYS A 303 -13.81 7.65 0.90
CA CYS A 303 -13.99 7.55 -0.55
C CYS A 303 -15.34 6.90 -0.83
N ASN A 304 -16.29 7.66 -1.36
CA ASN A 304 -17.63 7.17 -1.62
C ASN A 304 -17.63 6.13 -2.75
N MET A 305 -17.93 4.87 -2.43
CA MET A 305 -18.01 3.78 -3.39
C MET A 305 -19.45 3.39 -3.77
N SER A 306 -20.46 4.15 -3.33
CA SER A 306 -21.88 3.80 -3.54
C SER A 306 -22.25 3.59 -5.01
N GLU A 307 -21.75 4.42 -5.93
CA GLU A 307 -22.14 4.38 -7.35
C GLU A 307 -21.23 3.48 -8.20
N LYS A 308 -19.91 3.60 -8.01
CA LYS A 308 -18.90 2.93 -8.85
C LYS A 308 -18.27 1.71 -8.21
N GLY A 309 -18.68 1.34 -6.99
CA GLY A 309 -17.95 0.36 -6.21
C GLY A 309 -16.49 0.78 -6.07
N TYR A 310 -15.57 -0.18 -6.13
CA TYR A 310 -14.15 0.11 -6.01
C TYR A 310 -13.56 0.83 -7.23
N ASP A 311 -14.26 0.90 -8.37
CA ASP A 311 -13.74 1.56 -9.58
C ASP A 311 -13.53 3.07 -9.37
N VAL A 312 -14.13 3.65 -8.33
CA VAL A 312 -13.87 5.02 -7.88
C VAL A 312 -12.38 5.27 -7.55
N LEU A 313 -11.62 4.25 -7.20
CA LEU A 313 -10.18 4.38 -6.94
C LEU A 313 -9.42 4.81 -8.20
N GLU A 314 -9.89 4.42 -9.39
CA GLU A 314 -9.33 4.89 -10.65
C GLU A 314 -9.54 6.40 -10.83
N ASP A 315 -10.73 6.91 -10.49
CA ASP A 315 -11.04 8.35 -10.54
C ASP A 315 -10.18 9.14 -9.54
N VAL A 316 -9.94 8.60 -8.34
CA VAL A 316 -9.08 9.22 -7.33
C VAL A 316 -7.64 9.35 -7.84
N LEU A 317 -7.12 8.31 -8.50
CA LEU A 317 -5.78 8.35 -9.09
C LEU A 317 -5.72 9.35 -10.26
N ASP A 318 -6.74 9.41 -11.12
CA ASP A 318 -6.83 10.43 -12.16
C ASP A 318 -6.83 11.84 -11.59
N HIS A 319 -7.60 12.07 -10.53
CA HIS A 319 -7.63 13.35 -9.83
C HIS A 319 -6.25 13.74 -9.31
N LEU A 320 -5.55 12.82 -8.63
CA LEU A 320 -4.18 13.05 -8.16
C LEU A 320 -3.20 13.36 -9.30
N LEU A 321 -3.28 12.61 -10.42
CA LEU A 321 -2.44 12.84 -11.61
C LEU A 321 -2.71 14.18 -12.27
N ASN A 322 -3.98 14.61 -12.32
CA ASN A 322 -4.36 15.91 -12.89
C ASN A 322 -3.85 17.06 -12.02
N LEU A 323 -4.00 16.96 -10.71
CA LEU A 323 -3.46 17.94 -9.75
C LEU A 323 -1.93 18.02 -9.82
N SER A 324 -1.24 16.88 -9.95
CA SER A 324 0.23 16.88 -10.07
C SER A 324 0.69 17.59 -11.34
N LYS A 325 0.00 17.42 -12.48
CA LYS A 325 0.32 18.10 -13.75
C LYS A 325 0.17 19.62 -13.67
N GLY A 326 -0.93 20.11 -13.08
CA GLY A 326 -1.18 21.55 -12.95
C GLY A 326 -0.12 22.29 -12.13
N THR A 327 0.56 21.59 -11.22
CA THR A 327 1.63 22.18 -10.39
C THR A 327 2.94 22.38 -11.15
N TYR A 328 3.19 21.61 -12.23
CA TYR A 328 4.38 21.80 -13.06
C TYR A 328 4.28 23.09 -13.89
N GLN A 329 3.12 23.36 -14.50
CA GLN A 329 2.90 24.56 -15.30
C GLN A 329 3.01 25.86 -14.48
N GLU A 330 2.44 25.90 -13.26
CA GLU A 330 2.58 27.07 -12.37
C GLU A 330 4.04 27.28 -11.91
N ASN A 331 4.80 26.20 -11.66
CA ASN A 331 6.20 26.31 -11.25
C ASN A 331 7.12 26.76 -12.40
N ASP A 332 6.82 26.34 -13.64
CA ASP A 332 7.56 26.79 -14.82
C ASP A 332 7.32 28.28 -15.08
N GLU A 333 6.08 28.75 -14.99
CA GLU A 333 5.74 30.18 -15.09
C GLU A 333 6.42 31.02 -14.00
N ILE A 334 6.43 30.54 -12.74
CA ILE A 334 7.12 31.22 -11.62
C ILE A 334 8.64 31.23 -11.82
N THR A 335 9.20 30.17 -12.40
CA THR A 335 10.65 30.07 -12.68
C THR A 335 11.04 31.01 -13.82
N GLU A 336 10.26 31.06 -14.88
CA GLU A 336 10.44 32.02 -15.98
C GLU A 336 10.33 33.48 -15.50
N LEU A 337 9.35 33.78 -14.62
CA LEU A 337 9.21 35.11 -14.01
C LEU A 337 10.41 35.48 -13.13
N LYS A 338 10.96 34.54 -12.36
CA LYS A 338 12.16 34.78 -11.53
C LYS A 338 13.42 34.97 -12.36
N VAL A 339 13.58 34.22 -13.45
CA VAL A 339 14.69 34.39 -14.40
C VAL A 339 14.57 35.74 -15.11
N GLY A 340 13.36 36.12 -15.52
CA GLY A 340 13.08 37.42 -16.13
C GLY A 340 13.37 38.60 -15.20
N LEU A 341 12.97 38.52 -13.93
CA LEU A 341 13.28 39.57 -12.94
C LEU A 341 14.79 39.72 -12.71
N LYS A 342 15.52 38.61 -12.63
CA LYS A 342 16.97 38.61 -12.42
C LYS A 342 17.72 39.21 -13.62
N ALA A 343 17.28 38.90 -14.83
CA ALA A 343 17.83 39.51 -16.05
C ALA A 343 17.59 41.02 -16.11
N ILE A 344 16.44 41.50 -15.61
CA ILE A 344 16.15 42.94 -15.52
C ILE A 344 17.05 43.60 -14.47
N GLU A 345 17.23 43.01 -13.30
CA GLU A 345 18.13 43.54 -12.25
C GLU A 345 19.59 43.64 -12.73
N GLU A 346 20.06 42.67 -13.52
CA GLU A 346 21.40 42.67 -14.13
C GLU A 346 21.55 43.69 -15.28
N MET A 347 20.46 44.17 -15.88
CA MET A 347 20.49 45.23 -16.91
C MET A 347 20.50 46.66 -16.33
N PHE A 348 20.16 46.82 -15.05
CA PHE A 348 20.11 48.11 -14.36
C PHE A 348 21.26 48.32 -13.34
N LEU A 349 22.20 47.38 -13.27
CA LEU A 349 23.52 47.49 -12.63
C LEU A 349 24.61 47.73 -13.69
#